data_AF-A0A2P4XNC9-F1
#
_entry.id   AF-A0A2P4XNC9-F1
#
_cell.length_a   1.000
_cell.length_b   1.000
_cell.length_c   1.000
_cell.angle_alpha   90.00
_cell.angle_beta   90.00
_cell.angle_gamma   90.00
#
_symmetry.space_group_name_H-M   'P 1'
#
loop_
_entity.id
_entity.type
_entity.pdbx_description
1 polymer ?
#
loop_
_entity_poly.entity_id
_entity_poly.type
_entity_poly.pdbx_seq_one_letter_code
_entity_poly.pdbx_strand_id
1 'polypeptide(L)'
;MSMRDYVQKARHLASCIVTKQVGMASQVYVFVSGMRKGMTQFYLTQAEPATLEEVFALALREVYLVASSYARPTSTQARQSSPEPMEIDAV
;
A
#
# COMPACT_ATOMS: atom_id res chain seq x y z
N MET A 1 -10.20 12.48 0.93
CA MET A 1 -9.17 12.59 -0.11
C MET A 1 -8.46 11.24 -0.19
N SER A 2 -8.28 10.68 -1.39
CA SER A 2 -7.61 9.38 -1.56
C SER A 2 -6.10 9.51 -1.41
N MET A 3 -5.40 8.40 -1.14
CA MET A 3 -3.94 8.40 -1.08
C MET A 3 -3.30 8.84 -2.41
N ARG A 4 -3.91 8.45 -3.53
CA ARG A 4 -3.45 8.84 -4.86
C ARG A 4 -3.55 10.34 -5.06
N ASP A 5 -4.67 10.94 -4.69
CA ASP A 5 -4.86 12.40 -4.78
C ASP A 5 -3.83 13.10 -3.87
N TYR A 6 -3.52 12.51 -2.71
CA TYR A 6 -2.59 13.09 -1.73
C TYR A 6 -1.17 13.10 -2.27
N VAL A 7 -0.71 11.96 -2.79
CA VAL A 7 0.60 11.84 -3.46
C VAL A 7 0.69 12.78 -4.66
N GLN A 8 -0.37 12.90 -5.47
CA GLN A 8 -0.36 13.81 -6.62
C GLN A 8 -0.26 15.29 -6.20
N LYS A 9 -1.03 15.72 -5.20
CA LYS A 9 -0.93 17.09 -4.68
C LYS A 9 0.42 17.36 -4.02
N ALA A 10 0.95 16.40 -3.28
CA ALA A 10 2.28 16.52 -2.67
C ALA A 10 3.39 16.62 -3.72
N ARG A 11 3.32 15.82 -4.79
CA ARG A 11 4.26 15.90 -5.92
C ARG A 11 4.17 17.24 -6.64
N HIS A 12 2.95 17.74 -6.86
CA HIS A 12 2.76 19.06 -7.46
C HIS A 12 3.37 20.16 -6.57
N LEU A 13 3.09 20.14 -5.26
CA LEU A 13 3.67 21.08 -4.31
C LEU A 13 5.20 21.01 -4.30
N ALA A 14 5.79 19.81 -4.26
CA ALA A 14 7.23 19.61 -4.33
C ALA A 14 7.85 20.18 -5.62
N SER A 15 7.14 20.08 -6.76
CA SER A 15 7.57 20.68 -8.03
C SER A 15 7.46 22.21 -8.04
N CYS A 16 6.57 22.79 -7.24
CA CYS A 16 6.38 24.23 -7.13
C CYS A 16 7.31 24.89 -6.10
N ILE A 17 7.83 24.13 -5.13
CA ILE A 17 8.80 24.63 -4.16
C ILE A 17 10.14 24.83 -4.91
N VAL A 18 10.59 26.07 -5.01
CA VAL A 18 11.95 26.38 -5.47
C VAL A 18 12.92 25.67 -4.53
N THR A 19 13.51 24.59 -5.02
CA THR A 19 14.21 23.48 -4.32
C THR A 19 15.38 23.86 -3.40
N LYS A 20 15.65 25.15 -3.17
CA LYS A 20 16.86 25.61 -2.48
C LYS A 20 16.77 25.75 -0.96
N GLN A 21 15.59 25.73 -0.33
CA GLN A 21 15.49 26.01 1.11
C GLN A 21 15.05 24.84 2.01
N VAL A 22 14.46 23.77 1.48
CA VAL A 22 13.94 22.66 2.31
C VAL A 22 14.67 21.36 1.99
N GLY A 23 15.41 20.83 2.96
CA GLY A 23 16.12 19.55 2.82
C GLY A 23 15.17 18.37 2.59
N MET A 24 15.66 17.32 1.93
CA MET A 24 14.85 16.13 1.59
C MET A 24 14.21 15.48 2.81
N ALA A 25 14.95 15.33 3.91
CA ALA A 25 14.43 14.79 5.17
C ALA A 25 13.25 15.61 5.71
N SER A 26 13.31 16.94 5.63
CA SER A 26 12.21 17.82 6.04
C SER A 26 10.99 17.66 5.12
N GLN A 27 11.19 17.49 3.81
CA GLN A 27 10.09 17.25 2.88
C GLN A 27 9.40 15.91 3.13
N VAL A 28 10.17 14.85 3.37
CA VAL A 28 9.64 13.52 3.75
C VAL A 28 8.88 13.61 5.08
N TYR A 29 9.46 14.26 6.08
CA TYR A 29 8.81 14.42 7.39
C TYR A 29 7.48 15.15 7.27
N VAL A 30 7.44 16.28 6.54
CA VAL A 30 6.22 17.04 6.30
C VAL A 30 5.19 16.19 5.56
N PHE A 31 5.62 15.39 4.58
CA PHE A 31 4.74 14.49 3.85
C PHE A 31 4.09 13.45 4.78
N VAL A 32 4.88 12.72 5.59
CA VAL A 32 4.38 11.68 6.51
C VAL A 32 3.54 12.28 7.63
N SER A 33 3.94 13.44 8.16
CA SER A 33 3.20 14.15 9.21
C SER A 33 1.84 14.67 8.72
N GLY A 34 1.77 15.12 7.48
CA GLY A 34 0.53 15.59 6.85
C GLY A 34 -0.48 14.48 6.48
N MET A 35 -0.07 13.21 6.54
CA MET A 35 -0.95 12.08 6.25
C MET A 35 -1.97 11.86 7.37
N ARG A 36 -3.14 11.30 7.00
CA ARG A 36 -4.11 10.81 7.98
C ARG A 36 -3.44 9.73 8.85
N LYS A 37 -3.55 9.87 10.17
CA LYS A 37 -3.08 8.86 11.14
C LYS A 37 -3.68 7.49 10.84
N GLY A 38 -2.86 6.46 10.89
CA GLY A 38 -3.25 5.08 10.64
C GLY A 38 -2.07 4.18 10.25
N MET A 39 -2.38 2.96 9.82
CA MET A 39 -1.37 1.94 9.49
C MET A 39 -0.37 2.42 8.43
N THR A 40 -0.84 3.06 7.36
CA THR A 40 0.05 3.57 6.30
C THR A 40 1.04 4.60 6.84
N GLN A 41 0.60 5.52 7.71
CA GLN A 41 1.52 6.49 8.31
C GLN A 41 2.56 5.80 9.20
N PHE A 42 2.11 4.85 10.03
CA PHE A 42 3.00 4.09 10.90
C PHE A 42 4.07 3.31 10.11
N TYR A 43 3.68 2.60 9.05
CA TYR A 43 4.61 1.86 8.20
C TYR A 43 5.62 2.77 7.52
N LEU A 44 5.21 3.94 7.06
CA LEU A 44 6.11 4.89 6.41
C LEU A 44 7.13 5.48 7.38
N THR A 45 6.73 5.75 8.63
CA THR A 45 7.68 6.18 9.67
C THR A 45 8.72 5.10 9.96
N GLN A 46 8.31 3.83 9.98
CA GLN A 46 9.22 2.69 10.21
C GLN A 46 10.14 2.39 9.02
N ALA A 47 9.71 2.73 7.80
CA ALA A 47 10.49 2.48 6.59
C ALA A 47 11.64 3.48 6.37
N GLU A 48 11.72 4.55 7.18
CA GLU A 48 12.73 5.61 7.11
C GLU A 48 13.10 6.06 5.68
N PRO A 49 12.12 6.49 4.85
CA PRO A 49 12.38 6.88 3.48
C PRO A 49 13.28 8.13 3.43
N ALA A 50 14.27 8.11 2.54
CA ALA A 50 15.25 9.19 2.39
C ALA A 50 14.78 10.28 1.41
N THR A 51 13.86 9.94 0.50
CA THR A 51 13.40 10.82 -0.58
C THR A 51 11.88 10.89 -0.68
N LEU A 52 11.39 11.93 -1.36
CA LEU A 52 9.96 12.04 -1.66
C LEU A 52 9.50 10.95 -2.64
N GLU A 53 10.31 10.58 -3.64
CA GLU A 53 9.97 9.49 -4.54
C GLU A 53 9.77 8.16 -3.78
N GLU A 54 10.66 7.85 -2.84
CA GLU A 54 10.55 6.66 -2.00
C GLU A 54 9.26 6.67 -1.16
N VAL A 55 8.99 7.78 -0.46
CA VAL A 55 7.79 7.86 0.38
C VAL A 55 6.51 7.78 -0.46
N PHE A 56 6.49 8.34 -1.67
CA PHE A 56 5.37 8.20 -2.60
C PHE A 56 5.17 6.76 -3.06
N ALA A 57 6.26 6.07 -3.42
CA ALA A 57 6.21 4.69 -3.87
C ALA A 57 5.72 3.75 -2.75
N LEU A 58 6.23 3.93 -1.53
CA LEU A 58 5.81 3.17 -0.36
C LEU A 58 4.33 3.45 -0.01
N ALA A 59 3.90 4.70 -0.01
CA ALA A 59 2.51 5.06 0.30
C ALA A 59 1.51 4.41 -0.67
N LEU A 60 1.84 4.39 -1.96
CA LEU A 60 1.01 3.75 -2.99
C LEU A 60 1.04 2.22 -2.90
N ARG A 61 2.22 1.64 -2.61
CA ARG A 61 2.38 0.19 -2.38
C ARG A 61 1.51 -0.28 -1.23
N GLU A 62 1.56 0.39 -0.09
CA GLU A 62 0.78 0.00 1.08
C GLU A 62 -0.72 0.04 0.82
N VAL A 63 -1.21 1.11 0.18
CA VAL A 63 -2.64 1.19 -0.15
C VAL A 63 -3.05 0.11 -1.15
N TYR A 64 -2.18 -0.26 -2.08
CA TYR A 64 -2.41 -1.38 -2.97
C TYR A 64 -2.42 -2.73 -2.24
N LEU A 65 -1.46 -2.99 -1.34
CA LEU A 65 -1.40 -4.22 -0.54
C LEU A 65 -2.63 -4.39 0.34
N VAL A 66 -3.07 -3.31 0.98
CA VAL A 66 -4.32 -3.29 1.76
C VAL A 66 -5.52 -3.55 0.87
N ALA A 67 -5.66 -2.86 -0.28
CA ALA A 67 -6.79 -3.07 -1.17
C ALA A 67 -6.83 -4.49 -1.76
N SER A 68 -5.67 -5.03 -2.15
CA SER A 68 -5.55 -6.37 -2.74
C SER A 68 -5.77 -7.50 -1.74
N SER A 69 -5.45 -7.30 -0.45
CA SER A 69 -5.71 -8.31 0.58
C SER A 69 -7.22 -8.52 0.79
N TYR A 70 -8.02 -7.47 0.72
CA TYR A 70 -9.48 -7.57 0.74
C TYR A 70 -10.09 -8.04 -0.59
N ALA A 71 -9.42 -7.83 -1.71
CA ALA A 71 -9.87 -8.30 -3.03
C ALA A 71 -9.58 -9.78 -3.27
N ARG A 72 -8.73 -10.41 -2.45
CA ARG A 72 -8.46 -11.84 -2.55
C ARG A 72 -9.72 -12.59 -2.12
N PRO A 73 -10.36 -13.40 -2.98
CA PRO A 73 -11.45 -14.24 -2.55
C PRO A 73 -10.91 -15.12 -1.42
N THR A 74 -11.62 -15.15 -0.29
CA THR A 74 -11.45 -16.16 0.74
C THR A 74 -11.66 -17.52 0.09
N SER A 75 -10.60 -18.10 -0.46
CA SER A 75 -10.52 -19.51 -0.84
C SER A 75 -10.47 -20.32 0.44
N THR A 76 -11.57 -20.28 1.18
CA THR A 76 -11.79 -21.06 2.41
C THR A 76 -13.21 -21.63 2.41
N GLN A 77 -13.74 -21.91 1.22
CA GLN A 77 -14.91 -22.76 1.04
C GLN A 77 -14.85 -23.51 -0.30
N ALA A 78 -13.75 -24.21 -0.51
CA ALA A 78 -13.75 -25.40 -1.36
C ALA A 78 -13.24 -26.57 -0.51
N ARG A 79 -13.88 -26.77 0.65
CA ARG A 79 -13.81 -28.07 1.31
C ARG A 79 -14.73 -29.01 0.54
N GLN A 80 -14.16 -30.15 0.17
CA GLN A 80 -14.84 -31.42 -0.03
C GLN A 80 -15.78 -31.52 -1.23
N SER A 81 -15.21 -31.93 -2.36
CA SER A 81 -15.78 -33.05 -3.11
C SER A 81 -14.62 -33.83 -3.71
N SER A 82 -13.94 -34.63 -2.88
CA SER A 82 -13.29 -35.83 -3.43
C SER A 82 -14.40 -36.60 -4.15
N PRO A 83 -14.22 -37.05 -5.40
CA PRO A 83 -15.21 -37.93 -6.02
C PRO A 83 -15.40 -39.14 -5.10
N GLU A 84 -16.65 -39.54 -4.83
CA GLU A 84 -16.89 -40.85 -4.21
C GLU A 84 -16.21 -41.92 -5.07
N PRO A 85 -15.40 -42.83 -4.49
CA PRO A 85 -14.85 -43.93 -5.24
C PRO A 85 -15.99 -44.85 -5.66
N MET A 86 -16.14 -45.03 -6.97
CA MET A 86 -17.06 -45.99 -7.54
C MET A 86 -16.56 -47.40 -7.22
N GLU A 87 -17.34 -48.20 -6.49
CA GLU A 87 -17.06 -49.63 -6.34
C GLU A 87 -17.19 -50.31 -7.69
N ILE A 88 -16.10 -50.93 -8.14
CA ILE A 88 -16.06 -51.73 -9.37
C ILE A 88 -16.06 -53.19 -8.90
N ASP A 89 -17.18 -53.88 -9.11
CA ASP A 89 -17.29 -55.30 -8.81
C ASP A 89 -16.66 -56.10 -9.96
N ALA A 90 -15.65 -56.90 -9.64
CA ALA A 90 -14.94 -57.72 -10.62
C ALA A 90 -15.67 -59.07 -10.78
N VAL A 91 -16.22 -59.32 -11.97
CA VAL A 91 -16.73 -60.64 -12.40
C VAL A 91 -15.57 -61.58 -12.71
#